data_AF-A0A9X3HPE1-F1
#
_entry.id   AF-A0A9X3HPE1-F1
#
_cell.length_a   1.000
_cell.length_b   1.000
_cell.length_c   1.000
_cell.angle_alpha   90.00
_cell.angle_beta   90.00
_cell.angle_gamma   90.00
#
_symmetry.space_group_name_H-M   'P 1'
#
loop_
_entity.id
_entity.type
_entity.pdbx_description
1 polymer ?
#
loop_
_entity_poly.entity_id
_entity_poly.type
_entity_poly.pdbx_seq_one_letter_code
_entity_poly.pdbx_strand_id
1 'polypeptide(L)'
;MTTDPNWWKTATIYQIYPKSFCDSTNKGTGDIQGIISKLDYLKLLGVDAIWLTPVYQSPMIDNGYDISDYYAINPDFGTMADFDQLLVQAHQRGIRIIMDIVVNHTSTEHQWFQSALGDKSSPYRDYYIWKDPVDGGIPNNWQSKFGGSAWEWDEKTEQYFLHLFAKEQADLNWENPNVRAEVKEVISFWAEKGVDGFRLDVINLISKQQDFPNDDVGDGRRFYTDGPRVHEYLQEISEAVFQKYGSVTVGEMSSTTLEHCQQYSSLDNKELSMVFNFHHLKVDYPNGEKWTKAPFDFSMLKQIFNHWQTGLNGRGWGALFWCNHDQPRVVSRLGNDVQYRVESAKMLAASVHMMQGTPYIFQGEEIGMTNPGYTSIEQYRDVESTNMYDIMVKQHGVEHDEMMAILAQKSRDNSRTPMQWNSEQYAGFSKAQPWLEVASNYPEVNAQQAVADNDSVFYFYQQLIKLRKQIEVITTGSYQDLYPEHHAVFGYQRASKHQTLICLNNYYGEETECVLPQGFDCEKAHYVLGNYELADTKVSQHQVLRPYETRIILLDKLTPFNN
;
A
#
# COMPACT_ATOMS: atom_id res chain seq x y z
N MET A 1 15.93 -1.98 -20.51
CA MET A 1 15.90 -1.15 -19.29
C MET A 1 17.30 -1.12 -18.68
N THR A 2 17.60 -0.15 -17.80
CA THR A 2 18.92 -0.05 -17.14
C THR A 2 19.19 -1.28 -16.27
N THR A 3 20.44 -1.75 -16.25
CA THR A 3 20.91 -2.91 -15.46
C THR A 3 21.32 -2.53 -14.03
N ASP A 4 20.84 -1.39 -13.52
CA ASP A 4 21.16 -0.93 -12.17
C ASP A 4 20.38 -1.76 -11.14
N PRO A 5 21.05 -2.57 -10.29
CA PRO A 5 20.38 -3.38 -9.28
C PRO A 5 19.68 -2.56 -8.18
N ASN A 6 19.96 -1.25 -8.09
CA ASN A 6 19.37 -0.34 -7.10
C ASN A 6 18.32 0.62 -7.70
N TRP A 7 17.86 0.39 -8.92
CA TRP A 7 16.90 1.29 -9.61
C TRP A 7 15.67 1.63 -8.76
N TRP A 8 15.24 0.71 -7.90
CA TRP A 8 14.07 0.85 -7.03
C TRP A 8 14.23 1.90 -5.93
N LYS A 9 15.46 2.28 -5.55
CA LYS A 9 15.71 3.31 -4.52
C LYS A 9 15.35 4.72 -5.00
N THR A 10 15.45 4.97 -6.30
CA THR A 10 15.09 6.24 -6.94
C THR A 10 13.77 6.16 -7.72
N ALA A 11 13.17 4.97 -7.78
CA ALA A 11 11.91 4.75 -8.47
C ALA A 11 10.72 5.43 -7.78
N THR A 12 9.65 5.64 -8.54
CA THR A 12 8.30 5.78 -8.02
C THR A 12 7.42 4.69 -8.62
N ILE A 13 6.65 4.01 -7.77
CA ILE A 13 5.85 2.84 -8.12
C ILE A 13 4.37 3.24 -8.11
N TYR A 14 3.62 2.86 -9.14
CA TYR A 14 2.17 3.13 -9.22
C TYR A 14 1.39 1.86 -8.92
N GLN A 15 0.56 1.86 -7.89
CA GLN A 15 -0.30 0.74 -7.56
C GLN A 15 -1.61 0.82 -8.36
N ILE A 16 -1.91 -0.25 -9.09
CA ILE A 16 -3.16 -0.45 -9.80
C ILE A 16 -3.96 -1.54 -9.11
N TYR A 17 -5.23 -1.23 -8.85
CA TYR A 17 -6.27 -2.19 -8.49
C TYR A 17 -7.11 -2.48 -9.75
N PRO A 18 -6.80 -3.55 -10.51
CA PRO A 18 -7.25 -3.73 -11.91
C PRO A 18 -8.75 -3.62 -12.09
N LYS A 19 -9.52 -4.22 -11.18
CA LYS A 19 -11.00 -4.25 -11.18
C LYS A 19 -11.63 -2.86 -11.25
N SER A 20 -10.93 -1.80 -10.82
CA SER A 20 -11.42 -0.42 -10.84
C SER A 20 -10.53 0.54 -11.62
N PHE A 21 -9.56 0.05 -12.39
CA PHE A 21 -8.66 0.94 -13.13
C PHE A 21 -9.25 1.40 -14.46
N CYS A 22 -9.53 0.50 -15.40
CA CYS A 22 -10.14 0.84 -16.68
C CYS A 22 -10.77 -0.41 -17.30
N ASP A 23 -12.03 -0.31 -17.74
CA ASP A 23 -12.76 -1.39 -18.40
C ASP A 23 -12.73 -1.18 -19.92
N SER A 24 -12.04 -2.08 -20.64
CA SER A 24 -11.96 -2.05 -22.10
C SER A 24 -13.04 -2.90 -22.77
N THR A 25 -13.69 -3.78 -22.01
CA THR A 25 -14.68 -4.76 -22.50
C THR A 25 -16.13 -4.34 -22.31
N ASN A 26 -16.38 -3.25 -21.57
CA ASN A 26 -17.70 -2.74 -21.21
C ASN A 26 -18.52 -3.75 -20.40
N LYS A 27 -17.90 -4.41 -19.43
CA LYS A 27 -18.55 -5.33 -18.47
C LYS A 27 -18.83 -4.69 -17.11
N GLY A 28 -18.34 -3.47 -16.88
CA GLY A 28 -18.42 -2.78 -15.60
C GLY A 28 -17.26 -3.10 -14.63
N THR A 29 -16.27 -3.87 -15.08
CA THR A 29 -15.07 -4.25 -14.31
C THR A 29 -13.84 -4.00 -15.15
N GLY A 30 -12.80 -3.45 -14.53
CA GLY A 30 -11.54 -3.16 -15.21
C GLY A 30 -10.73 -4.42 -15.54
N ASP A 31 -9.89 -4.32 -16.56
CA ASP A 31 -9.19 -5.45 -17.18
C ASP A 31 -7.77 -5.08 -17.65
N ILE A 32 -6.97 -6.09 -18.03
CA ILE A 32 -5.56 -5.91 -18.42
C ILE A 32 -5.43 -5.05 -19.69
N GLN A 33 -6.34 -5.18 -20.65
CA GLN A 33 -6.34 -4.35 -21.86
C GLN A 33 -6.65 -2.88 -21.52
N GLY A 34 -7.50 -2.64 -20.52
CA GLY A 34 -7.71 -1.34 -19.90
C GLY A 34 -6.41 -0.75 -19.35
N ILE A 35 -5.62 -1.53 -18.60
CA ILE A 35 -4.31 -1.11 -18.10
C ILE A 35 -3.37 -0.74 -19.26
N ILE A 36 -3.27 -1.61 -20.27
CA ILE A 36 -2.43 -1.39 -21.47
C ILE A 36 -2.79 -0.05 -22.14
N SER A 37 -4.09 0.27 -22.25
CA SER A 37 -4.57 1.51 -22.88
C SER A 37 -4.14 2.80 -22.16
N LYS A 38 -3.70 2.70 -20.89
CA LYS A 38 -3.31 3.83 -20.05
C LYS A 38 -1.82 3.89 -19.74
N LEU A 39 -1.00 3.01 -20.33
CA LEU A 39 0.45 3.04 -20.11
C LEU A 39 1.10 4.36 -20.53
N ASP A 40 0.57 5.06 -21.54
CA ASP A 40 1.06 6.38 -21.94
C ASP A 40 0.76 7.47 -20.90
N TYR A 41 -0.39 7.37 -20.22
CA TYR A 41 -0.73 8.24 -19.09
C TYR A 41 0.23 8.03 -17.92
N LEU A 42 0.51 6.77 -17.57
CA LEU A 42 1.46 6.44 -16.50
C LEU A 42 2.88 6.85 -16.87
N LYS A 43 3.26 6.69 -18.15
CA LYS A 43 4.55 7.18 -18.65
C LYS A 43 4.65 8.70 -18.56
N LEU A 44 3.57 9.42 -18.88
CA LEU A 44 3.49 10.87 -18.73
C LEU A 44 3.64 11.29 -17.26
N LEU A 45 3.00 10.59 -16.32
CA LEU A 45 3.19 10.83 -14.88
C LEU A 45 4.65 10.62 -14.46
N GLY A 46 5.37 9.71 -15.11
CA GLY A 46 6.81 9.52 -14.97
C GLY A 46 7.22 8.37 -14.04
N VAL A 47 6.28 7.49 -13.72
CA VAL A 47 6.50 6.31 -12.85
C VAL A 47 7.44 5.31 -13.51
N ASP A 48 8.16 4.56 -12.67
CA ASP A 48 9.20 3.63 -13.11
C ASP A 48 8.72 2.17 -13.09
N ALA A 49 7.69 1.89 -12.29
CA ALA A 49 7.06 0.59 -12.21
C ALA A 49 5.57 0.70 -11.90
N ILE A 50 4.84 -0.35 -12.25
CA ILE A 50 3.46 -0.59 -11.88
C ILE A 50 3.44 -1.80 -10.94
N TRP A 51 2.77 -1.69 -9.80
CA TRP A 51 2.39 -2.82 -8.98
C TRP A 51 0.92 -3.14 -9.25
N LEU A 52 0.64 -4.37 -9.68
CA LEU A 52 -0.71 -4.90 -9.81
C LEU A 52 -1.09 -5.64 -8.52
N THR A 53 -2.23 -5.29 -7.93
CA THR A 53 -2.91 -6.22 -6.99
C THR A 53 -3.24 -7.54 -7.71
N PRO A 54 -3.63 -8.62 -7.00
CA PRO A 54 -3.79 -9.95 -7.59
C PRO A 54 -4.63 -9.97 -8.87
N VAL A 55 -4.07 -10.58 -9.93
CA VAL A 55 -4.74 -10.84 -11.21
C VAL A 55 -4.89 -12.34 -11.51
N TYR A 56 -4.57 -13.19 -10.53
CA TYR A 56 -4.63 -14.65 -10.64
C TYR A 56 -6.07 -15.15 -10.67
N GLN A 57 -6.27 -16.38 -11.14
CA GLN A 57 -7.58 -17.03 -11.07
C GLN A 57 -8.05 -17.14 -9.60
N SER A 58 -9.22 -16.58 -9.33
CA SER A 58 -9.77 -16.45 -7.98
C SER A 58 -11.31 -16.47 -8.04
N PRO A 59 -11.98 -17.03 -7.03
CA PRO A 59 -13.43 -16.90 -6.84
C PRO A 59 -13.87 -15.47 -6.48
N MET A 60 -12.93 -14.57 -6.20
CA MET A 60 -13.13 -13.14 -5.92
C MET A 60 -13.84 -12.86 -4.59
N ILE A 61 -13.75 -13.74 -3.60
CA ILE A 61 -14.32 -13.53 -2.26
C ILE A 61 -13.68 -12.31 -1.58
N ASP A 62 -12.35 -12.18 -1.67
CA ASP A 62 -11.61 -10.99 -1.23
C ASP A 62 -10.92 -10.33 -2.42
N ASN A 63 -11.66 -10.18 -3.52
CA ASN A 63 -11.23 -9.47 -4.72
C ASN A 63 -9.87 -9.91 -5.31
N GLY A 64 -9.55 -11.20 -5.25
CA GLY A 64 -8.36 -11.78 -5.88
C GLY A 64 -7.29 -12.26 -4.90
N TYR A 65 -7.41 -11.91 -3.62
CA TYR A 65 -6.49 -12.40 -2.58
C TYR A 65 -6.74 -13.87 -2.19
N ASP A 66 -7.92 -14.41 -2.51
CA ASP A 66 -8.26 -15.82 -2.46
C ASP A 66 -7.89 -16.54 -3.78
N ILE A 67 -6.62 -16.90 -3.95
CA ILE A 67 -6.11 -17.48 -5.22
C ILE A 67 -6.43 -18.98 -5.34
N SER A 68 -7.07 -19.37 -6.46
CA SER A 68 -7.42 -20.76 -6.78
C SER A 68 -6.47 -21.43 -7.78
N ASP A 69 -5.76 -20.64 -8.61
CA ASP A 69 -4.68 -21.10 -9.47
C ASP A 69 -3.66 -19.96 -9.69
N TYR A 70 -2.43 -20.17 -9.22
CA TYR A 70 -1.33 -19.21 -9.33
C TYR A 70 -0.75 -19.07 -10.74
N TYR A 71 -1.01 -20.02 -11.64
CA TYR A 71 -0.45 -20.06 -12.99
C TYR A 71 -1.43 -19.54 -14.05
N ALA A 72 -2.65 -19.19 -13.66
CA ALA A 72 -3.69 -18.67 -14.51
C ALA A 72 -4.02 -17.21 -14.18
N ILE A 73 -4.36 -16.44 -15.21
CA ILE A 73 -4.96 -15.10 -15.06
C ILE A 73 -6.46 -15.25 -14.85
N ASN A 74 -7.05 -14.42 -14.00
CA ASN A 74 -8.50 -14.39 -13.81
C ASN A 74 -9.19 -14.05 -15.15
N PRO A 75 -10.14 -14.87 -15.63
CA PRO A 75 -10.85 -14.60 -16.88
C PRO A 75 -11.63 -13.28 -16.90
N ASP A 76 -11.96 -12.72 -15.73
CA ASP A 76 -12.58 -11.39 -15.64
C ASP A 76 -11.60 -10.26 -16.01
N PHE A 77 -10.30 -10.46 -15.82
CA PHE A 77 -9.26 -9.49 -16.16
C PHE A 77 -8.64 -9.71 -17.54
N GLY A 78 -8.79 -10.90 -18.12
CA GLY A 78 -8.30 -11.23 -19.46
C GLY A 78 -7.63 -12.59 -19.53
N THR A 79 -6.62 -12.70 -20.39
CA THR A 79 -5.90 -13.94 -20.68
C THR A 79 -4.42 -13.83 -20.33
N MET A 80 -3.72 -14.96 -20.29
CA MET A 80 -2.26 -14.98 -20.17
C MET A 80 -1.58 -14.20 -21.31
N ALA A 81 -2.14 -14.23 -22.52
CA ALA A 81 -1.62 -13.48 -23.66
C ALA A 81 -1.75 -11.96 -23.47
N ASP A 82 -2.84 -11.49 -22.84
CA ASP A 82 -3.00 -10.09 -22.49
C ASP A 82 -1.95 -9.66 -21.45
N PHE A 83 -1.63 -10.53 -20.49
CA PHE A 83 -0.57 -10.27 -19.52
C PHE A 83 0.82 -10.23 -20.18
N ASP A 84 1.12 -11.17 -21.08
CA ASP A 84 2.36 -11.15 -21.86
C ASP A 84 2.46 -9.85 -22.70
N GLN A 85 1.35 -9.39 -23.27
CA GLN A 85 1.28 -8.11 -23.97
C GLN A 85 1.54 -6.92 -23.03
N LEU A 86 0.97 -6.94 -21.82
CA LEU A 86 1.18 -5.89 -20.81
C LEU A 86 2.67 -5.77 -20.47
N LEU A 87 3.36 -6.89 -20.21
CA LEU A 87 4.80 -6.89 -19.94
C LEU A 87 5.57 -6.22 -21.09
N VAL A 88 5.35 -6.65 -22.33
CA VAL A 88 6.03 -6.09 -23.50
C VAL A 88 5.75 -4.59 -23.64
N GLN A 89 4.49 -4.16 -23.53
CA GLN A 89 4.10 -2.76 -23.73
C GLN A 89 4.59 -1.84 -22.60
N ALA A 90 4.64 -2.32 -21.36
CA ALA A 90 5.20 -1.59 -20.23
C ALA A 90 6.72 -1.45 -20.37
N HIS A 91 7.42 -2.55 -20.68
CA HIS A 91 8.87 -2.54 -20.88
C HIS A 91 9.32 -1.65 -22.04
N GLN A 92 8.56 -1.59 -23.13
CA GLN A 92 8.80 -0.65 -24.25
C GLN A 92 8.76 0.83 -23.81
N ARG A 93 7.99 1.14 -22.76
CA ARG A 93 7.91 2.48 -22.16
C ARG A 93 8.90 2.67 -21.01
N GLY A 94 9.69 1.65 -20.69
CA GLY A 94 10.59 1.64 -19.55
C GLY A 94 9.85 1.61 -18.21
N ILE A 95 8.66 1.01 -18.18
CA ILE A 95 7.87 0.77 -16.98
C ILE A 95 8.01 -0.70 -16.62
N ARG A 96 8.43 -0.98 -15.39
CA ARG A 96 8.54 -2.33 -14.83
C ARG A 96 7.21 -2.84 -14.29
N ILE A 97 7.03 -4.15 -14.19
CA ILE A 97 5.84 -4.77 -13.61
C ILE A 97 6.21 -5.51 -12.34
N ILE A 98 5.51 -5.18 -11.25
CA ILE A 98 5.56 -5.85 -9.95
C ILE A 98 4.22 -6.56 -9.74
N MET A 99 4.26 -7.83 -9.39
CA MET A 99 3.05 -8.60 -9.08
C MET A 99 2.86 -8.75 -7.57
N ASP A 100 1.62 -8.69 -7.12
CA ASP A 100 1.26 -9.17 -5.79
C ASP A 100 1.43 -10.70 -5.70
N ILE A 101 1.98 -11.21 -4.61
CA ILE A 101 2.16 -12.65 -4.34
C ILE A 101 1.54 -12.93 -2.98
N VAL A 102 0.44 -13.70 -3.00
CA VAL A 102 -0.32 -14.08 -1.81
C VAL A 102 -0.03 -15.54 -1.50
N VAL A 103 0.84 -15.78 -0.53
CA VAL A 103 1.33 -17.14 -0.21
C VAL A 103 1.23 -17.48 1.28
N ASN A 104 0.57 -16.63 2.08
CA ASN A 104 0.15 -17.02 3.41
C ASN A 104 -0.99 -18.06 3.38
N HIS A 105 -1.89 -17.93 2.40
CA HIS A 105 -3.07 -18.77 2.23
C HIS A 105 -3.37 -18.96 0.73
N THR A 106 -4.24 -19.93 0.41
CA THR A 106 -4.87 -20.06 -0.90
C THR A 106 -6.39 -19.99 -0.75
N SER A 107 -7.11 -19.83 -1.86
CA SER A 107 -8.54 -20.14 -1.90
C SER A 107 -8.79 -21.57 -1.45
N THR A 108 -9.91 -21.83 -0.79
CA THR A 108 -10.40 -23.20 -0.56
C THR A 108 -10.80 -23.89 -1.86
N GLU A 109 -11.00 -23.17 -2.96
CA GLU A 109 -11.18 -23.76 -4.30
C GLU A 109 -9.86 -24.22 -4.95
N HIS A 110 -8.70 -23.89 -4.35
CA HIS A 110 -7.40 -24.32 -4.85
C HIS A 110 -7.28 -25.84 -4.86
N GLN A 111 -6.68 -26.40 -5.93
CA GLN A 111 -6.55 -27.86 -6.11
C GLN A 111 -5.90 -28.56 -4.91
N TRP A 112 -4.91 -27.92 -4.27
CA TRP A 112 -4.27 -28.45 -3.07
C TRP A 112 -5.27 -28.59 -1.91
N PHE A 113 -6.09 -27.55 -1.65
CA PHE A 113 -7.08 -27.58 -0.58
C PHE A 113 -8.19 -28.58 -0.88
N GLN A 114 -8.73 -28.56 -2.11
CA GLN A 114 -9.76 -29.50 -2.54
C GLN A 114 -9.30 -30.95 -2.43
N SER A 115 -8.02 -31.24 -2.68
CA SER A 115 -7.47 -32.56 -2.46
C SER A 115 -7.32 -32.91 -0.98
N ALA A 116 -7.12 -31.94 -0.08
CA ALA A 116 -6.94 -32.15 1.35
C ALA A 116 -8.26 -32.20 2.14
N LEU A 117 -9.31 -31.53 1.65
CA LEU A 117 -10.59 -31.38 2.30
C LEU A 117 -11.33 -32.72 2.39
N GLY A 118 -11.69 -33.15 3.60
CA GLY A 118 -12.38 -34.42 3.79
C GLY A 118 -11.51 -35.68 3.69
N ASP A 119 -10.20 -35.56 3.44
CA ASP A 119 -9.29 -36.70 3.26
C ASP A 119 -7.97 -36.52 4.05
N LYS A 120 -7.87 -37.22 5.20
CA LYS A 120 -6.64 -37.24 6.02
C LYS A 120 -5.46 -37.95 5.34
N SER A 121 -5.70 -38.74 4.30
CA SER A 121 -4.66 -39.51 3.59
C SER A 121 -4.11 -38.82 2.34
N SER A 122 -4.69 -37.68 1.98
CA SER A 122 -4.29 -36.89 0.82
C SER A 122 -2.81 -36.49 0.89
N PRO A 123 -2.07 -36.55 -0.24
CA PRO A 123 -0.69 -36.06 -0.28
C PRO A 123 -0.59 -34.54 -0.04
N TYR A 124 -1.70 -33.81 -0.19
CA TYR A 124 -1.79 -32.38 0.07
C TYR A 124 -2.32 -32.06 1.46
N ARG A 125 -2.60 -33.06 2.32
CA ARG A 125 -3.18 -32.81 3.65
C ARG A 125 -2.35 -31.83 4.47
N ASP A 126 -1.03 -32.06 4.52
CA ASP A 126 -0.08 -31.23 5.27
C ASP A 126 0.34 -29.94 4.55
N TYR A 127 -0.31 -29.59 3.43
CA TYR A 127 -0.15 -28.27 2.82
C TYR A 127 -0.88 -27.18 3.60
N TYR A 128 -1.85 -27.55 4.42
CA TYR A 128 -2.65 -26.66 5.24
C TYR A 128 -2.54 -27.03 6.72
N ILE A 129 -3.01 -26.15 7.58
CA ILE A 129 -2.92 -26.33 9.03
C ILE A 129 -4.23 -26.90 9.56
N TRP A 130 -4.20 -28.17 9.96
CA TRP A 130 -5.35 -28.88 10.54
C TRP A 130 -5.13 -29.18 12.02
N LYS A 131 -6.18 -29.06 12.84
CA LYS A 131 -6.13 -29.37 14.27
C LYS A 131 -7.38 -30.11 14.73
N ASP A 132 -7.19 -31.03 15.66
CA ASP A 132 -8.30 -31.69 16.37
C ASP A 132 -9.01 -30.69 17.30
N PRO A 133 -10.29 -30.92 17.62
CA PRO A 133 -10.98 -30.15 18.65
C PRO A 133 -10.30 -30.30 20.01
N VAL A 134 -10.24 -29.20 20.78
CA VAL A 134 -9.77 -29.19 22.17
C VAL A 134 -10.98 -29.05 23.08
N ASP A 135 -11.16 -29.98 24.01
CA ASP A 135 -12.33 -30.06 24.91
C ASP A 135 -13.70 -30.02 24.17
N GLY A 136 -13.74 -30.57 22.96
CA GLY A 136 -14.95 -30.60 22.12
C GLY A 136 -15.27 -29.28 21.40
N GLY A 137 -14.37 -28.28 21.46
CA GLY A 137 -14.52 -26.99 20.79
C GLY A 137 -13.36 -26.66 19.84
N ILE A 138 -13.28 -25.38 19.46
CA ILE A 138 -12.23 -24.85 18.59
C ILE A 138 -10.83 -25.09 19.18
N PRO A 139 -9.78 -25.28 18.34
CA PRO A 139 -8.44 -25.64 18.81
C PRO A 139 -7.80 -24.61 19.76
N ASN A 140 -8.03 -23.33 19.50
CA ASN A 140 -7.67 -22.22 20.37
C ASN A 140 -8.59 -21.01 20.12
N ASN A 141 -8.38 -19.94 20.87
CA ASN A 141 -9.21 -18.73 20.83
C ASN A 141 -8.75 -17.66 19.80
N TRP A 142 -7.94 -18.00 18.81
CA TRP A 142 -7.50 -17.04 17.79
C TRP A 142 -8.68 -16.55 16.96
N GLN A 143 -8.66 -15.26 16.62
CA GLN A 143 -9.71 -14.60 15.84
C GLN A 143 -9.25 -14.31 14.42
N SER A 144 -10.17 -14.46 13.46
CA SER A 144 -9.94 -14.05 12.08
C SER A 144 -9.93 -12.52 11.98
N LYS A 145 -9.09 -11.99 11.08
CA LYS A 145 -9.06 -10.56 10.76
C LYS A 145 -10.36 -10.03 10.15
N PHE A 146 -11.20 -10.92 9.59
CA PHE A 146 -12.51 -10.57 9.03
C PHE A 146 -13.68 -10.88 9.99
N GLY A 147 -13.36 -11.17 11.26
CA GLY A 147 -14.31 -11.44 12.33
C GLY A 147 -14.61 -12.92 12.52
N GLY A 148 -14.95 -13.30 13.75
CA GLY A 148 -15.21 -14.69 14.13
C GLY A 148 -13.93 -15.47 14.47
N SER A 149 -14.07 -16.80 14.59
CA SER A 149 -12.94 -17.70 14.86
C SER A 149 -12.00 -17.75 13.65
N ALA A 150 -10.70 -18.00 13.89
CA ALA A 150 -9.74 -18.34 12.85
C ALA A 150 -9.78 -19.83 12.44
N TRP A 151 -10.74 -20.60 12.94
CA TRP A 151 -10.85 -22.05 12.74
C TRP A 151 -12.21 -22.42 12.15
N GLU A 152 -12.19 -23.14 11.03
CA GLU A 152 -13.39 -23.60 10.33
C GLU A 152 -13.45 -25.14 10.35
N TRP A 153 -14.64 -25.70 10.59
CA TRP A 153 -14.84 -27.14 10.81
C TRP A 153 -14.98 -27.93 9.51
N ASP A 154 -14.23 -29.02 9.36
CA ASP A 154 -14.41 -30.03 8.32
C ASP A 154 -15.06 -31.29 8.91
N GLU A 155 -16.37 -31.41 8.71
CA GLU A 155 -17.19 -32.52 9.22
C GLU A 155 -16.67 -33.90 8.84
N LYS A 156 -16.07 -34.05 7.65
CA LYS A 156 -15.62 -35.36 7.16
C LYS A 156 -14.38 -35.86 7.87
N THR A 157 -13.50 -34.96 8.29
CA THR A 157 -12.27 -35.31 9.01
C THR A 157 -12.36 -35.08 10.51
N GLU A 158 -13.45 -34.47 10.99
CA GLU A 158 -13.65 -34.08 12.38
C GLU A 158 -12.49 -33.22 12.90
N GLN A 159 -12.00 -32.30 12.06
CA GLN A 159 -10.91 -31.38 12.36
C GLN A 159 -11.24 -29.97 11.91
N TYR A 160 -10.55 -29.00 12.49
CA TYR A 160 -10.59 -27.61 12.04
C TYR A 160 -9.39 -27.31 11.12
N PHE A 161 -9.59 -26.46 10.12
CA PHE A 161 -8.48 -25.82 9.40
C PHE A 161 -8.33 -24.36 9.80
N LEU A 162 -7.09 -23.85 9.77
CA LEU A 162 -6.79 -22.45 10.08
C LEU A 162 -7.10 -21.55 8.87
N HIS A 163 -7.75 -20.43 9.14
CA HIS A 163 -7.90 -19.30 8.23
C HIS A 163 -7.75 -17.98 9.01
N LEU A 164 -6.65 -17.25 8.78
CA LEU A 164 -6.44 -15.96 9.43
C LEU A 164 -7.33 -14.84 8.85
N PHE A 165 -7.93 -15.09 7.69
CA PHE A 165 -8.79 -14.16 6.95
C PHE A 165 -10.18 -14.80 6.71
N ALA A 166 -10.76 -14.66 5.51
CA ALA A 166 -12.02 -15.33 5.18
C ALA A 166 -11.89 -16.85 5.33
N LYS A 167 -12.98 -17.55 5.61
CA LYS A 167 -12.99 -19.03 5.69
C LYS A 167 -12.60 -19.68 4.36
N GLU A 168 -12.78 -18.96 3.25
CA GLU A 168 -12.34 -19.34 1.92
C GLU A 168 -10.84 -19.11 1.68
N GLN A 169 -10.09 -18.55 2.65
CA GLN A 169 -8.65 -18.31 2.59
C GLN A 169 -7.91 -19.23 3.59
N ALA A 170 -7.70 -20.49 3.20
CA ALA A 170 -7.05 -21.48 4.06
C ALA A 170 -5.53 -21.27 4.14
N ASP A 171 -5.01 -21.14 5.35
CA ASP A 171 -3.60 -20.86 5.60
C ASP A 171 -2.70 -22.04 5.20
N LEU A 172 -1.67 -21.74 4.42
CA LEU A 172 -0.64 -22.67 4.01
C LEU A 172 0.28 -23.01 5.19
N ASN A 173 0.69 -24.27 5.27
CA ASN A 173 1.60 -24.78 6.29
C ASN A 173 3.06 -24.62 5.84
N TRP A 174 3.66 -23.48 6.17
CA TRP A 174 5.04 -23.16 5.80
C TRP A 174 6.10 -24.01 6.49
N GLU A 175 5.76 -24.74 7.56
CA GLU A 175 6.68 -25.72 8.16
C GLU A 175 6.98 -26.86 7.17
N ASN A 176 6.04 -27.15 6.26
CA ASN A 176 6.18 -28.19 5.25
C ASN A 176 7.13 -27.72 4.13
N PRO A 177 8.30 -28.36 3.93
CA PRO A 177 9.24 -27.98 2.88
C PRO A 177 8.67 -28.14 1.46
N ASN A 178 7.67 -29.00 1.26
CA ASN A 178 7.02 -29.15 -0.06
C ASN A 178 6.19 -27.90 -0.40
N VAL A 179 5.50 -27.30 0.58
CA VAL A 179 4.78 -26.04 0.38
C VAL A 179 5.77 -24.94 -0.01
N ARG A 180 6.90 -24.83 0.70
CA ARG A 180 7.93 -23.83 0.37
C ARG A 180 8.57 -24.07 -1.00
N ALA A 181 8.69 -25.32 -1.43
CA ALA A 181 9.15 -25.66 -2.78
C ALA A 181 8.14 -25.19 -3.85
N GLU A 182 6.86 -25.49 -3.68
CA GLU A 182 5.79 -25.03 -4.59
C GLU A 182 5.72 -23.50 -4.68
N VAL A 183 5.85 -22.79 -3.56
CA VAL A 183 5.91 -21.32 -3.55
C VAL A 183 7.09 -20.80 -4.37
N LYS A 184 8.27 -21.44 -4.29
CA LYS A 184 9.42 -21.06 -5.13
C LYS A 184 9.15 -21.28 -6.61
N GLU A 185 8.47 -22.36 -6.99
CA GLU A 185 8.10 -22.64 -8.37
C GLU A 185 7.07 -21.62 -8.90
N VAL A 186 6.07 -21.26 -8.09
CA VAL A 186 5.09 -20.21 -8.43
C VAL A 186 5.79 -18.89 -8.73
N ILE A 187 6.66 -18.43 -7.83
CA ILE A 187 7.36 -17.16 -8.01
C ILE A 187 8.33 -17.23 -9.20
N SER A 188 9.04 -18.35 -9.35
CA SER A 188 9.98 -18.55 -10.46
C SER A 188 9.28 -18.51 -11.83
N PHE A 189 8.09 -19.09 -11.95
CA PHE A 189 7.29 -19.03 -13.18
C PHE A 189 7.04 -17.58 -13.65
N TRP A 190 6.63 -16.71 -12.73
CA TRP A 190 6.37 -15.30 -13.05
C TRP A 190 7.66 -14.51 -13.29
N ALA A 191 8.73 -14.81 -12.55
CA ALA A 191 10.04 -14.20 -12.77
C ALA A 191 10.61 -14.57 -14.16
N GLU A 192 10.51 -15.83 -14.56
CA GLU A 192 10.94 -16.34 -15.88
C GLU A 192 10.13 -15.75 -17.03
N LYS A 193 8.86 -15.44 -16.79
CA LYS A 193 8.00 -14.75 -17.75
C LYS A 193 8.43 -13.28 -17.98
N GLY A 194 9.16 -12.68 -17.05
CA GLY A 194 9.74 -11.33 -17.17
C GLY A 194 9.16 -10.29 -16.20
N VAL A 195 8.51 -10.72 -15.12
CA VAL A 195 8.10 -9.83 -14.02
C VAL A 195 9.35 -9.28 -13.31
N ASP A 196 9.35 -7.99 -13.00
CA ASP A 196 10.52 -7.27 -12.46
C ASP A 196 10.59 -7.28 -10.93
N GLY A 197 9.52 -7.68 -10.25
CA GLY A 197 9.45 -7.70 -8.80
C GLY A 197 8.16 -8.27 -8.22
N PHE A 198 8.15 -8.42 -6.90
CA PHE A 198 7.03 -8.99 -6.17
C PHE A 198 6.69 -8.15 -4.92
N ARG A 199 5.41 -7.87 -4.73
CA ARG A 199 4.88 -7.44 -3.45
C ARG A 199 4.33 -8.66 -2.73
N LEU A 200 4.83 -8.97 -1.55
CA LEU A 200 4.43 -10.16 -0.80
C LEU A 200 3.38 -9.80 0.24
N ASP A 201 2.16 -10.31 0.04
CA ASP A 201 1.00 -10.07 0.91
C ASP A 201 1.17 -10.73 2.27
N VAL A 202 0.95 -9.93 3.33
CA VAL A 202 1.03 -10.33 4.74
C VAL A 202 2.11 -11.37 5.06
N ILE A 203 3.27 -11.19 4.43
CA ILE A 203 4.31 -12.22 4.39
C ILE A 203 4.89 -12.50 5.77
N ASN A 204 4.73 -11.57 6.70
CA ASN A 204 5.16 -11.76 8.07
C ASN A 204 4.26 -12.67 8.91
N LEU A 205 3.18 -13.22 8.33
CA LEU A 205 2.26 -14.13 9.03
C LEU A 205 2.53 -15.61 8.71
N ILE A 206 3.44 -15.91 7.80
CA ILE A 206 3.64 -17.28 7.27
C ILE A 206 4.17 -18.27 8.30
N SER A 207 4.88 -17.81 9.33
CA SER A 207 5.44 -18.66 10.39
C SER A 207 4.52 -18.63 11.61
N LYS A 208 3.91 -19.77 11.94
CA LYS A 208 3.03 -19.93 13.11
C LYS A 208 3.79 -20.58 14.26
N GLN A 209 3.51 -20.20 15.50
CA GLN A 209 3.98 -20.91 16.68
C GLN A 209 3.31 -22.29 16.77
N GLN A 210 4.11 -23.36 16.86
CA GLN A 210 3.66 -24.73 16.57
C GLN A 210 2.89 -25.44 17.69
N ASP A 211 2.90 -24.89 18.90
CA ASP A 211 2.07 -25.34 20.02
C ASP A 211 0.66 -24.72 20.00
N PHE A 212 0.39 -23.76 19.10
CA PHE A 212 -0.92 -23.12 18.87
C PHE A 212 -1.66 -22.69 20.17
N PRO A 213 -1.01 -21.96 21.09
CA PRO A 213 -1.57 -21.64 22.39
C PRO A 213 -2.75 -20.66 22.28
N ASN A 214 -3.61 -20.65 23.32
CA ASN A 214 -4.58 -19.57 23.51
C ASN A 214 -3.87 -18.23 23.73
N ASP A 215 -4.53 -17.15 23.29
CA ASP A 215 -4.16 -15.78 23.57
C ASP A 215 -5.09 -15.17 24.62
N ASP A 216 -4.65 -15.09 25.87
CA ASP A 216 -5.45 -14.51 26.96
C ASP A 216 -5.38 -12.97 27.02
N VAL A 217 -4.58 -12.33 26.16
CA VAL A 217 -4.34 -10.87 26.18
C VAL A 217 -4.62 -10.18 24.85
N GLY A 218 -4.92 -10.94 23.81
CA GLY A 218 -5.09 -10.45 22.45
C GLY A 218 -5.97 -11.40 21.63
N ASP A 219 -5.76 -11.41 20.32
CA ASP A 219 -6.56 -12.14 19.34
C ASP A 219 -5.81 -13.30 18.68
N GLY A 220 -4.62 -13.65 19.19
CA GLY A 220 -3.74 -14.66 18.62
C GLY A 220 -2.59 -14.11 17.79
N ARG A 221 -2.63 -12.83 17.37
CA ARG A 221 -1.66 -12.29 16.39
C ARG A 221 -0.20 -12.40 16.79
N ARG A 222 0.11 -12.35 18.09
CA ARG A 222 1.48 -12.47 18.59
C ARG A 222 2.12 -13.84 18.34
N PHE A 223 1.33 -14.85 18.00
CA PHE A 223 1.80 -16.21 17.77
C PHE A 223 2.05 -16.53 16.29
N TYR A 224 1.69 -15.63 15.39
CA TYR A 224 1.91 -15.81 13.96
C TYR A 224 2.51 -14.58 13.27
N THR A 225 2.42 -13.38 13.87
CA THR A 225 3.05 -12.16 13.37
C THR A 225 4.53 -12.19 13.69
N ASP A 226 5.37 -12.01 12.66
CA ASP A 226 6.83 -12.07 12.77
C ASP A 226 7.28 -13.38 13.45
N GLY A 227 6.61 -14.48 13.10
CA GLY A 227 6.75 -15.77 13.78
C GLY A 227 8.16 -16.37 13.74
N PRO A 228 8.41 -17.43 14.51
CA PRO A 228 9.75 -17.86 14.91
C PRO A 228 10.70 -18.21 13.75
N ARG A 229 10.16 -18.57 12.59
CA ARG A 229 10.94 -18.99 11.40
C ARG A 229 10.71 -18.09 10.19
N VAL A 230 10.04 -16.94 10.34
CA VAL A 230 9.70 -16.06 9.21
C VAL A 230 10.94 -15.59 8.43
N HIS A 231 12.00 -15.17 9.14
CA HIS A 231 13.25 -14.73 8.53
C HIS A 231 13.98 -15.88 7.84
N GLU A 232 13.94 -17.09 8.41
CA GLU A 232 14.51 -18.29 7.80
C GLU A 232 13.83 -18.58 6.45
N TYR A 233 12.50 -18.57 6.41
CA TYR A 233 11.73 -18.83 5.18
C TYR A 233 11.94 -17.76 4.11
N LEU A 234 12.04 -16.49 4.50
CA LEU A 234 12.31 -15.41 3.56
C LEU A 234 13.72 -15.49 2.99
N GLN A 235 14.73 -15.81 3.79
CA GLN A 235 16.10 -16.03 3.30
C GLN A 235 16.15 -17.22 2.33
N GLU A 236 15.45 -18.31 2.66
CA GLU A 236 15.35 -19.51 1.81
C GLU A 236 14.77 -19.21 0.42
N ILE A 237 13.70 -18.41 0.35
CA ILE A 237 13.09 -18.02 -0.93
C ILE A 237 13.94 -16.95 -1.65
N SER A 238 14.51 -16.00 -0.91
CA SER A 238 15.33 -14.93 -1.50
C SER A 238 16.54 -15.49 -2.22
N GLU A 239 17.28 -16.42 -1.60
CA GLU A 239 18.40 -17.10 -2.23
C GLU A 239 17.99 -17.90 -3.46
N ALA A 240 16.88 -18.66 -3.37
CA ALA A 240 16.43 -19.54 -4.44
C ALA A 240 15.86 -18.78 -5.66
N VAL A 241 15.21 -17.63 -5.42
CA VAL A 241 14.40 -16.93 -6.43
C VAL A 241 14.77 -15.46 -6.56
N PHE A 242 14.55 -14.63 -5.53
CA PHE A 242 14.66 -13.17 -5.68
C PHE A 242 16.05 -12.72 -6.11
N GLN A 243 17.10 -13.25 -5.49
CA GLN A 243 18.49 -12.94 -5.83
C GLN A 243 18.89 -13.54 -7.19
N LYS A 244 18.38 -14.73 -7.51
CA LYS A 244 18.63 -15.41 -8.80
C LYS A 244 18.12 -14.58 -9.98
N TYR A 245 16.92 -14.01 -9.87
CA TYR A 245 16.30 -13.22 -10.94
C TYR A 245 16.52 -11.71 -10.81
N GLY A 246 17.14 -11.23 -9.73
CA GLY A 246 17.35 -9.81 -9.46
C GLY A 246 16.04 -9.04 -9.22
N SER A 247 15.03 -9.73 -8.68
CA SER A 247 13.69 -9.18 -8.45
C SER A 247 13.70 -8.14 -7.34
N VAL A 248 12.95 -7.05 -7.54
CA VAL A 248 12.66 -6.11 -6.44
C VAL A 248 11.54 -6.67 -5.60
N THR A 249 11.71 -6.72 -4.28
CA THR A 249 10.72 -7.26 -3.37
C THR A 249 10.29 -6.28 -2.31
N VAL A 250 8.98 -6.21 -2.07
CA VAL A 250 8.40 -5.44 -0.99
C VAL A 250 7.48 -6.33 -0.15
N GLY A 251 7.76 -6.44 1.14
CA GLY A 251 6.89 -7.19 2.04
C GLY A 251 5.84 -6.29 2.67
N GLU A 252 4.60 -6.74 2.70
CA GLU A 252 3.55 -6.11 3.49
C GLU A 252 3.54 -6.64 4.92
N MET A 253 3.70 -5.73 5.89
CA MET A 253 3.73 -6.07 7.30
C MET A 253 2.51 -5.48 8.01
N SER A 254 1.48 -6.30 8.30
CA SER A 254 0.21 -5.81 8.87
C SER A 254 0.37 -5.19 10.27
N SER A 255 1.30 -5.77 11.04
CA SER A 255 1.79 -5.35 12.35
C SER A 255 3.22 -5.85 12.45
N THR A 256 4.16 -5.02 12.88
CA THR A 256 5.58 -5.41 12.98
C THR A 256 6.34 -4.43 13.86
N THR A 257 7.58 -4.77 14.20
CA THR A 257 8.49 -3.85 14.89
C THR A 257 9.55 -3.30 13.95
N LEU A 258 10.20 -2.21 14.35
CA LEU A 258 11.30 -1.63 13.61
C LEU A 258 12.47 -2.63 13.46
N GLU A 259 12.75 -3.42 14.49
CA GLU A 259 13.83 -4.41 14.50
C GLU A 259 13.59 -5.51 13.45
N HIS A 260 12.35 -5.98 13.33
CA HIS A 260 11.99 -6.94 12.28
C HIS A 260 12.12 -6.29 10.90
N CYS A 261 11.65 -5.06 10.71
CA CYS A 261 11.79 -4.34 9.44
C CYS A 261 13.24 -4.05 9.04
N GLN A 262 14.13 -3.80 10.01
CA GLN A 262 15.59 -3.69 9.77
C GLN A 262 16.18 -5.01 9.26
N GLN A 263 15.64 -6.15 9.69
CA GLN A 263 16.06 -7.47 9.20
C GLN A 263 15.44 -7.80 7.84
N TYR A 264 14.13 -7.61 7.68
CA TYR A 264 13.42 -7.87 6.44
C TYR A 264 14.00 -7.08 5.27
N SER A 265 14.31 -5.80 5.48
CA SER A 265 14.84 -4.89 4.44
C SER A 265 16.31 -4.58 4.59
N SER A 266 17.09 -5.47 5.23
CA SER A 266 18.51 -5.22 5.50
C SER A 266 19.27 -4.90 4.21
N LEU A 267 20.27 -4.02 4.32
CA LEU A 267 21.01 -3.52 3.15
C LEU A 267 21.81 -4.59 2.37
N ASP A 268 21.98 -5.79 2.93
CA ASP A 268 22.56 -6.94 2.25
C ASP A 268 21.56 -7.67 1.34
N ASN A 269 20.28 -7.28 1.36
CA ASN A 269 19.17 -7.85 0.58
C ASN A 269 19.00 -9.37 0.75
N LYS A 270 19.37 -9.91 1.92
CA LYS A 270 19.24 -11.35 2.21
C LYS A 270 17.78 -11.83 2.26
N GLU A 271 16.84 -10.93 2.51
CA GLU A 271 15.40 -11.21 2.61
C GLU A 271 14.64 -10.43 1.53
N LEU A 272 14.29 -9.17 1.80
CA LEU A 272 13.49 -8.31 0.93
C LEU A 272 14.23 -7.01 0.58
N SER A 273 13.85 -6.36 -0.51
CA SER A 273 14.41 -5.05 -0.88
C SER A 273 13.88 -3.92 0.01
N MET A 274 12.59 -3.99 0.37
CA MET A 274 11.93 -2.98 1.21
C MET A 274 10.70 -3.54 1.94
N VAL A 275 10.11 -2.74 2.83
CA VAL A 275 8.92 -3.10 3.60
C VAL A 275 7.87 -2.00 3.62
N PHE A 276 6.60 -2.39 3.56
CA PHE A 276 5.47 -1.57 3.98
C PHE A 276 5.26 -1.73 5.49
N ASN A 277 5.08 -0.60 6.18
CA ASN A 277 4.51 -0.58 7.53
C ASN A 277 3.25 0.29 7.52
N PHE A 278 2.28 -0.03 8.38
CA PHE A 278 0.96 0.62 8.38
C PHE A 278 0.72 1.51 9.60
N HIS A 279 1.74 1.79 10.41
CA HIS A 279 1.53 2.49 11.69
C HIS A 279 1.01 3.91 11.48
N HIS A 280 1.51 4.64 10.48
CA HIS A 280 1.06 6.00 10.16
C HIS A 280 -0.39 6.05 9.68
N LEU A 281 -0.95 4.90 9.29
CA LEU A 281 -2.35 4.74 8.87
C LEU A 281 -3.24 4.23 10.01
N LYS A 282 -2.77 4.27 11.27
CA LYS A 282 -3.55 3.91 12.47
C LYS A 282 -3.66 5.09 13.45
N VAL A 283 -3.20 6.28 13.06
CA VAL A 283 -3.20 7.50 13.88
C VAL A 283 -4.60 8.05 14.17
N ASP A 284 -5.62 7.56 13.48
CA ASP A 284 -7.02 7.88 13.65
C ASP A 284 -7.82 6.70 14.23
N TYR A 285 -7.14 5.73 14.86
CA TYR A 285 -7.74 4.54 15.49
C TYR A 285 -7.64 4.69 17.01
N PRO A 286 -8.61 5.34 17.67
CA PRO A 286 -8.57 5.53 19.12
C PRO A 286 -8.51 4.17 19.81
N ASN A 287 -7.58 4.00 20.75
CA ASN A 287 -7.31 2.73 21.43
C ASN A 287 -7.01 1.53 20.49
N GLY A 288 -6.61 1.80 19.25
CA GLY A 288 -6.38 0.76 18.24
C GLY A 288 -7.65 0.25 17.54
N GLU A 289 -8.81 0.87 17.79
CA GLU A 289 -10.09 0.48 17.21
C GLU A 289 -10.28 1.11 15.81
N LYS A 290 -10.25 0.28 14.77
CA LYS A 290 -10.41 0.71 13.37
C LYS A 290 -11.79 1.32 13.10
N TRP A 291 -12.84 0.68 13.60
CA TRP A 291 -14.24 0.99 13.31
C TRP A 291 -14.82 2.06 14.22
N THR A 292 -14.01 3.10 14.45
CA THR A 292 -14.37 4.26 15.26
C THR A 292 -14.08 5.53 14.47
N LYS A 293 -15.05 6.44 14.42
CA LYS A 293 -14.87 7.74 13.77
C LYS A 293 -14.07 8.67 14.67
N ALA A 294 -12.90 9.12 14.20
CA ALA A 294 -12.04 10.01 14.96
C ALA A 294 -11.20 10.90 14.02
N PRO A 295 -10.83 12.12 14.45
CA PRO A 295 -9.75 12.85 13.81
C PRO A 295 -8.43 12.09 13.98
N PHE A 296 -7.47 12.31 13.07
CA PHE A 296 -6.14 11.75 13.22
C PHE A 296 -5.33 12.48 14.29
N ASP A 297 -4.49 11.74 15.01
CA ASP A 297 -3.49 12.30 15.91
C ASP A 297 -2.25 12.73 15.12
N PHE A 298 -2.11 14.04 14.91
CA PHE A 298 -1.01 14.63 14.15
C PHE A 298 0.35 14.48 14.85
N SER A 299 0.39 14.58 16.18
CA SER A 299 1.62 14.39 16.93
C SER A 299 2.11 12.95 16.82
N MET A 300 1.19 11.98 16.94
CA MET A 300 1.47 10.56 16.74
C MET A 300 1.97 10.29 15.31
N LEU A 301 1.36 10.91 14.30
CA LEU A 301 1.80 10.78 12.90
C LEU A 301 3.27 11.19 12.71
N LYS A 302 3.66 12.36 13.23
CA LYS A 302 5.05 12.83 13.15
C LYS A 302 6.01 11.92 13.92
N GLN A 303 5.62 11.47 15.12
CA GLN A 303 6.42 10.55 15.93
C GLN A 303 6.66 9.22 15.21
N ILE A 304 5.64 8.67 14.56
CA ILE A 304 5.74 7.44 13.77
C ILE A 304 6.70 7.65 12.60
N PHE A 305 6.53 8.71 11.80
CA PHE A 305 7.46 8.96 10.71
C PHE A 305 8.89 9.17 11.20
N ASN A 306 9.09 9.91 12.29
CA ASN A 306 10.42 10.08 12.88
C ASN A 306 11.03 8.74 13.32
N HIS A 307 10.25 7.88 13.99
CA HIS A 307 10.69 6.55 14.40
C HIS A 307 11.12 5.69 13.21
N TRP A 308 10.31 5.61 12.15
CA TRP A 308 10.60 4.80 10.97
C TRP A 308 11.74 5.37 10.11
N GLN A 309 11.75 6.69 9.88
CA GLN A 309 12.78 7.33 9.07
C GLN A 309 14.17 7.26 9.74
N THR A 310 14.26 7.55 11.03
CA THR A 310 15.55 7.44 11.75
C THR A 310 15.95 5.99 11.96
N GLY A 311 14.99 5.11 12.21
CA GLY A 311 15.20 3.70 12.47
C GLY A 311 15.66 2.88 11.27
N LEU A 312 15.16 3.18 10.07
CA LEU A 312 15.57 2.48 8.85
C LEU A 312 16.80 3.09 8.20
N ASN A 313 17.09 4.37 8.43
CA ASN A 313 18.22 5.03 7.79
C ASN A 313 19.56 4.31 8.04
N GLY A 314 20.20 3.88 6.97
CA GLY A 314 21.46 3.13 7.00
C GLY A 314 21.34 1.69 7.51
N ARG A 315 20.13 1.17 7.71
CA ARG A 315 19.87 -0.19 8.20
C ARG A 315 18.91 -0.99 7.32
N GLY A 316 17.91 -0.34 6.74
CA GLY A 316 17.01 -0.95 5.78
C GLY A 316 16.33 0.07 4.87
N TRP A 317 15.22 -0.32 4.24
CA TRP A 317 14.52 0.54 3.28
C TRP A 317 13.00 0.44 3.40
N GLY A 318 12.35 1.60 3.46
CA GLY A 318 10.90 1.71 3.57
C GLY A 318 10.22 1.97 2.23
N ALA A 319 9.05 1.37 2.07
CA ALA A 319 8.06 1.80 1.08
C ALA A 319 7.24 2.97 1.67
N LEU A 320 7.17 4.07 0.93
CA LEU A 320 6.54 5.32 1.32
C LEU A 320 5.18 5.45 0.63
N PHE A 321 4.08 5.54 1.36
CA PHE A 321 2.74 5.56 0.78
C PHE A 321 1.72 6.19 1.72
N TRP A 322 0.65 6.71 1.14
CA TRP A 322 -0.55 7.08 1.88
C TRP A 322 -1.72 6.16 1.60
N CYS A 323 -1.91 5.82 0.33
CA CYS A 323 -3.09 5.11 -0.15
C CYS A 323 -2.72 3.71 -0.63
N ASN A 324 -3.70 2.81 -0.53
CA ASN A 324 -3.79 1.57 -1.28
C ASN A 324 -5.28 1.18 -1.38
N HIS A 325 -5.58 0.02 -1.94
CA HIS A 325 -6.95 -0.49 -2.12
C HIS A 325 -7.68 -0.89 -0.81
N ASP A 326 -7.03 -0.77 0.35
CA ASP A 326 -7.57 -1.09 1.68
C ASP A 326 -7.67 0.12 2.61
N GLN A 327 -7.19 1.27 2.15
CA GLN A 327 -7.12 2.50 2.93
C GLN A 327 -8.01 3.58 2.31
N PRO A 328 -8.67 4.41 3.12
CA PRO A 328 -9.40 5.58 2.63
C PRO A 328 -8.48 6.51 1.84
N ARG A 329 -9.04 7.31 0.92
CA ARG A 329 -8.24 8.25 0.13
C ARG A 329 -7.67 9.36 1.00
N VAL A 330 -6.37 9.63 0.87
CA VAL A 330 -5.62 10.47 1.81
C VAL A 330 -6.14 11.90 1.89
N VAL A 331 -6.60 12.49 0.78
CA VAL A 331 -7.12 13.86 0.78
C VAL A 331 -8.39 13.99 1.64
N SER A 332 -9.25 12.97 1.65
CA SER A 332 -10.43 12.91 2.52
C SER A 332 -10.09 12.55 3.96
N ARG A 333 -9.02 11.77 4.16
CA ARG A 333 -8.66 11.24 5.48
C ARG A 333 -7.84 12.21 6.33
N LEU A 334 -6.80 12.80 5.74
CA LEU A 334 -5.79 13.62 6.42
C LEU A 334 -5.70 15.05 5.85
N GLY A 335 -6.37 15.31 4.72
CA GLY A 335 -6.40 16.60 4.05
C GLY A 335 -7.73 17.32 4.22
N ASN A 336 -8.10 18.08 3.20
CA ASN A 336 -9.40 18.74 3.09
C ASN A 336 -9.90 18.51 1.67
N ASP A 337 -10.86 17.61 1.49
CA ASP A 337 -11.39 17.23 0.18
C ASP A 337 -12.50 18.15 -0.35
N VAL A 338 -12.72 19.28 0.34
CA VAL A 338 -13.71 20.30 -0.02
C VAL A 338 -13.04 21.56 -0.57
N GLN A 339 -12.72 22.53 0.29
CA GLN A 339 -12.22 23.84 -0.08
C GLN A 339 -10.75 23.81 -0.55
N TYR A 340 -9.92 22.95 0.06
CA TYR A 340 -8.48 22.90 -0.18
C TYR A 340 -8.04 21.54 -0.75
N ARG A 341 -8.87 20.93 -1.60
CA ARG A 341 -8.61 19.59 -2.16
C ARG A 341 -7.28 19.55 -2.91
N VAL A 342 -7.00 20.55 -3.73
CA VAL A 342 -5.78 20.60 -4.55
C VAL A 342 -4.57 20.85 -3.66
N GLU A 343 -4.63 21.85 -2.78
CA GLU A 343 -3.52 22.27 -1.93
C GLU A 343 -3.14 21.18 -0.94
N SER A 344 -4.14 20.60 -0.25
CA SER A 344 -3.91 19.51 0.70
C SER A 344 -3.41 18.23 0.02
N ALA A 345 -3.92 17.87 -1.17
CA ALA A 345 -3.40 16.72 -1.92
C ALA A 345 -1.93 16.90 -2.33
N LYS A 346 -1.55 18.08 -2.84
CA LYS A 346 -0.15 18.42 -3.14
C LYS A 346 0.73 18.39 -1.89
N MET A 347 0.24 18.93 -0.77
CA MET A 347 0.97 18.92 0.52
C MET A 347 1.21 17.50 1.03
N LEU A 348 0.17 16.66 1.05
CA LEU A 348 0.26 15.27 1.46
C LEU A 348 1.28 14.51 0.60
N ALA A 349 1.24 14.72 -0.72
CA ALA A 349 2.21 14.16 -1.65
C ALA A 349 3.66 14.56 -1.29
N ALA A 350 3.93 15.86 -1.15
CA ALA A 350 5.26 16.37 -0.82
C ALA A 350 5.78 15.84 0.50
N SER A 351 4.91 15.76 1.51
CA SER A 351 5.27 15.37 2.88
C SER A 351 5.87 13.96 2.95
N VAL A 352 5.47 13.04 2.06
CA VAL A 352 6.01 11.68 1.98
C VAL A 352 7.05 11.53 0.88
N HIS A 353 6.88 12.16 -0.28
CA HIS A 353 7.81 12.01 -1.41
C HIS A 353 9.23 12.53 -1.11
N MET A 354 9.38 13.49 -0.20
CA MET A 354 10.70 14.03 0.20
C MET A 354 11.38 13.24 1.33
N MET A 355 10.79 12.15 1.82
CA MET A 355 11.38 11.22 2.80
C MET A 355 12.31 10.17 2.18
N GLN A 356 13.09 9.47 3.01
CA GLN A 356 13.92 8.34 2.58
C GLN A 356 13.03 7.11 2.38
N GLY A 357 13.21 6.43 1.25
CA GLY A 357 12.40 5.27 0.87
C GLY A 357 11.92 5.36 -0.58
N THR A 358 11.11 4.40 -1.01
CA THR A 358 10.55 4.34 -2.37
C THR A 358 9.07 4.74 -2.35
N PRO A 359 8.65 5.84 -3.00
CA PRO A 359 7.25 6.25 -3.05
C PRO A 359 6.38 5.31 -3.87
N TYR A 360 5.18 5.05 -3.33
CA TYR A 360 4.07 4.38 -4.00
C TYR A 360 2.91 5.36 -4.12
N ILE A 361 2.36 5.47 -5.33
CA ILE A 361 1.18 6.27 -5.65
C ILE A 361 0.05 5.29 -5.94
N PHE A 362 -1.09 5.42 -5.26
CA PHE A 362 -2.25 4.61 -5.57
C PHE A 362 -3.12 5.26 -6.65
N GLN A 363 -3.78 4.44 -7.48
CA GLN A 363 -4.61 4.96 -8.56
C GLN A 363 -5.62 6.04 -8.13
N GLY A 364 -5.53 7.21 -8.73
CA GLY A 364 -6.41 8.35 -8.46
C GLY A 364 -5.87 9.32 -7.41
N GLU A 365 -4.82 8.96 -6.69
CA GLU A 365 -4.14 9.85 -5.74
C GLU A 365 -3.53 11.05 -6.47
N GLU A 366 -2.98 10.84 -7.67
CA GLU A 366 -2.36 11.86 -8.51
C GLU A 366 -3.34 12.89 -9.08
N ILE A 367 -4.66 12.63 -9.02
CA ILE A 367 -5.70 13.60 -9.39
C ILE A 367 -6.48 14.11 -8.18
N GLY A 368 -6.11 13.65 -6.98
CA GLY A 368 -6.79 13.97 -5.73
C GLY A 368 -8.22 13.44 -5.69
N MET A 369 -8.44 12.19 -6.10
CA MET A 369 -9.72 11.49 -5.88
C MET A 369 -10.04 11.45 -4.38
N THR A 370 -11.32 11.52 -4.06
CA THR A 370 -11.85 11.58 -2.68
C THR A 370 -12.58 10.28 -2.32
N ASN A 371 -12.91 10.10 -1.04
CA ASN A 371 -13.91 9.11 -0.66
C ASN A 371 -15.24 9.40 -1.41
N PRO A 372 -16.05 8.38 -1.74
CA PRO A 372 -17.19 8.53 -2.65
C PRO A 372 -18.41 9.21 -2.03
N GLY A 373 -18.49 9.29 -0.69
CA GLY A 373 -19.64 9.89 -0.01
C GLY A 373 -20.93 9.08 -0.11
N TYR A 374 -20.83 7.74 -0.09
CA TYR A 374 -22.01 6.86 -0.09
C TYR A 374 -22.97 7.13 1.06
N THR A 375 -24.27 7.11 0.76
CA THR A 375 -25.35 7.48 1.67
C THR A 375 -26.22 6.30 2.10
N SER A 376 -25.96 5.10 1.58
CA SER A 376 -26.71 3.88 1.91
C SER A 376 -25.80 2.65 1.95
N ILE A 377 -26.15 1.65 2.76
CA ILE A 377 -25.34 0.42 2.92
C ILE A 377 -25.31 -0.37 1.61
N GLU A 378 -26.35 -0.25 0.78
CA GLU A 378 -26.48 -0.91 -0.53
C GLU A 378 -25.49 -0.38 -1.59
N GLN A 379 -24.73 0.69 -1.31
CA GLN A 379 -23.66 1.17 -2.18
C GLN A 379 -22.30 0.52 -1.87
N TYR A 380 -22.15 -0.11 -0.70
CA TYR A 380 -20.94 -0.83 -0.32
C TYR A 380 -20.97 -2.28 -0.86
N ARG A 381 -19.79 -2.83 -1.16
CA ARG A 381 -19.58 -4.18 -1.70
C ARG A 381 -18.56 -4.98 -0.91
N ASP A 382 -17.69 -4.32 -0.15
CA ASP A 382 -16.66 -4.94 0.66
C ASP A 382 -17.24 -5.77 1.81
N VAL A 383 -16.84 -7.03 1.89
CA VAL A 383 -17.32 -8.00 2.88
C VAL A 383 -16.97 -7.56 4.30
N GLU A 384 -15.80 -6.96 4.53
CA GLU A 384 -15.42 -6.45 5.85
C GLU A 384 -16.39 -5.34 6.30
N SER A 385 -16.72 -4.42 5.38
CA SER A 385 -17.66 -3.32 5.62
C SER A 385 -19.08 -3.81 5.90
N THR A 386 -19.61 -4.74 5.10
CA THR A 386 -20.98 -5.26 5.31
C THR A 386 -21.08 -6.13 6.56
N ASN A 387 -20.08 -6.95 6.85
CA ASN A 387 -20.05 -7.76 8.08
C ASN A 387 -19.94 -6.88 9.32
N MET A 388 -19.08 -5.84 9.28
CA MET A 388 -18.96 -4.93 10.41
C MET A 388 -20.23 -4.12 10.63
N TYR A 389 -20.89 -3.67 9.57
CA TYR A 389 -22.20 -3.02 9.68
C TYR A 389 -23.19 -3.93 10.41
N ASP A 390 -23.27 -5.21 10.01
CA ASP A 390 -24.16 -6.17 10.63
C ASP A 390 -23.82 -6.42 12.11
N ILE A 391 -22.55 -6.57 12.47
CA ILE A 391 -22.10 -6.74 13.86
C ILE A 391 -22.45 -5.50 14.68
N MET A 392 -22.04 -4.31 14.23
CA MET A 392 -22.19 -3.07 14.99
C MET A 392 -23.66 -2.67 15.16
N VAL A 393 -24.45 -2.75 14.09
CA VAL A 393 -25.85 -2.32 14.13
C VAL A 393 -26.75 -3.40 14.77
N LYS A 394 -26.63 -4.67 14.37
CA LYS A 394 -27.56 -5.72 14.82
C LYS A 394 -27.19 -6.31 16.17
N GLN A 395 -25.90 -6.38 16.51
CA GLN A 395 -25.44 -7.05 17.73
C GLN A 395 -25.04 -6.05 18.82
N HIS A 396 -24.40 -4.94 18.45
CA HIS A 396 -23.90 -3.96 19.42
C HIS A 396 -24.83 -2.73 19.58
N GLY A 397 -25.85 -2.60 18.74
CA GLY A 397 -26.86 -1.54 18.85
C GLY A 397 -26.37 -0.15 18.42
N VAL A 398 -25.35 -0.06 17.58
CA VAL A 398 -24.91 1.20 16.97
C VAL A 398 -25.98 1.69 15.99
N GLU A 399 -26.33 2.98 16.06
CA GLU A 399 -27.35 3.56 15.17
C GLU A 399 -26.89 3.56 13.71
N HIS A 400 -27.85 3.40 12.79
CA HIS A 400 -27.57 3.32 11.34
C HIS A 400 -26.72 4.51 10.84
N ASP A 401 -27.14 5.73 11.16
CA ASP A 401 -26.48 6.95 10.71
C ASP A 401 -25.04 7.07 11.26
N GLU A 402 -24.81 6.59 12.48
CA GLU A 402 -23.48 6.55 13.07
C GLU A 402 -22.58 5.55 12.35
N MET A 403 -23.07 4.34 12.09
CA MET A 403 -22.31 3.34 11.33
C MET A 403 -22.02 3.80 9.91
N MET A 404 -22.97 4.44 9.23
CA MET A 404 -22.76 5.03 7.90
C MET A 404 -21.66 6.11 7.91
N ALA A 405 -21.60 6.92 8.96
CA ALA A 405 -20.53 7.91 9.14
C ALA A 405 -19.16 7.27 9.41
N ILE A 406 -19.10 6.11 10.07
CA ILE A 406 -17.88 5.32 10.24
C ILE A 406 -17.44 4.72 8.90
N LEU A 407 -18.35 4.08 8.15
CA LEU A 407 -18.06 3.51 6.83
C LEU A 407 -17.49 4.54 5.86
N ALA A 408 -18.08 5.74 5.84
CA ALA A 408 -17.62 6.86 5.01
C ALA A 408 -16.16 7.26 5.30
N GLN A 409 -15.65 7.02 6.51
CA GLN A 409 -14.26 7.26 6.87
C GLN A 409 -13.37 6.02 6.74
N LYS A 410 -13.88 4.81 6.96
CA LYS A 410 -13.06 3.62 7.23
C LYS A 410 -13.18 2.47 6.22
N SER A 411 -14.24 2.44 5.42
CA SER A 411 -14.45 1.34 4.46
C SER A 411 -13.32 1.25 3.44
N ARG A 412 -12.95 0.01 3.08
CA ARG A 412 -12.00 -0.30 1.99
C ARG A 412 -12.57 0.14 0.63
N ASP A 413 -13.90 0.16 0.46
CA ASP A 413 -14.53 0.59 -0.80
C ASP A 413 -14.25 2.05 -1.16
N ASN A 414 -13.90 2.88 -0.17
CA ASN A 414 -13.60 4.30 -0.38
C ASN A 414 -12.47 4.54 -1.40
N SER A 415 -11.52 3.62 -1.52
CA SER A 415 -10.43 3.69 -2.49
C SER A 415 -10.61 2.71 -3.67
N ARG A 416 -11.66 1.89 -3.67
CA ARG A 416 -11.94 0.91 -4.74
C ARG A 416 -12.91 1.44 -5.80
N THR A 417 -13.46 2.63 -5.63
CA THR A 417 -14.31 3.25 -6.64
C THR A 417 -13.57 3.35 -7.99
N PRO A 418 -14.27 3.24 -9.13
CA PRO A 418 -13.65 3.34 -10.44
C PRO A 418 -12.79 4.60 -10.62
N MET A 419 -11.62 4.44 -11.24
CA MET A 419 -10.72 5.54 -11.60
C MET A 419 -11.45 6.55 -12.50
N GLN A 420 -11.30 7.84 -12.19
CA GLN A 420 -12.02 8.91 -12.87
C GLN A 420 -11.22 9.43 -14.07
N TRP A 421 -11.44 8.88 -15.26
CA TRP A 421 -10.66 9.22 -16.46
C TRP A 421 -11.08 10.52 -17.13
N ASN A 422 -12.38 10.77 -17.26
CA ASN A 422 -12.94 11.95 -17.90
C ASN A 422 -14.32 12.30 -17.30
N SER A 423 -15.02 13.28 -17.90
CA SER A 423 -16.35 13.73 -17.47
C SER A 423 -17.51 13.01 -18.18
N GLU A 424 -17.25 11.95 -18.95
CA GLU A 424 -18.28 11.14 -19.58
C GLU A 424 -18.96 10.21 -18.56
N GLN A 425 -20.02 9.52 -18.99
CA GLN A 425 -20.72 8.55 -18.14
C GLN A 425 -19.74 7.58 -17.46
N TYR A 426 -19.96 7.36 -16.17
CA TYR A 426 -19.09 6.55 -15.31
C TYR A 426 -17.61 7.00 -15.34
N ALA A 427 -17.38 8.30 -15.50
CA ALA A 427 -16.06 8.92 -15.61
C ALA A 427 -15.16 8.35 -16.73
N GLY A 428 -15.76 7.77 -17.78
CA GLY A 428 -15.02 7.11 -18.84
C GLY A 428 -14.30 5.83 -18.41
N PHE A 429 -14.62 5.28 -17.24
CA PHE A 429 -14.12 3.99 -16.77
C PHE A 429 -14.69 2.84 -17.59
N SER A 430 -15.99 2.85 -17.86
CA SER A 430 -16.74 1.82 -18.58
C SER A 430 -17.93 2.44 -19.33
N LYS A 431 -18.42 1.79 -20.38
CA LYS A 431 -19.73 2.10 -20.99
C LYS A 431 -20.89 1.34 -20.33
N ALA A 432 -20.60 0.31 -19.54
CA ALA A 432 -21.60 -0.43 -18.77
C ALA A 432 -21.60 0.02 -17.31
N GLN A 433 -22.65 -0.38 -16.58
CA GLN A 433 -22.76 -0.08 -15.15
C GLN A 433 -21.54 -0.66 -14.40
N PRO A 434 -20.75 0.18 -13.69
CA PRO A 434 -19.61 -0.28 -12.93
C PRO A 434 -20.02 -1.21 -11.78
N TRP A 435 -19.12 -2.13 -11.43
CA TRP A 435 -19.30 -3.06 -10.31
C TRP A 435 -19.45 -2.36 -8.95
N LEU A 436 -18.85 -1.17 -8.83
CA LEU A 436 -18.93 -0.26 -7.70
C LEU A 436 -19.19 1.15 -8.23
N GLU A 437 -20.06 1.91 -7.58
CA GLU A 437 -20.46 3.24 -8.06
C GLU A 437 -19.28 4.22 -8.14
N VAL A 438 -19.30 5.09 -9.15
CA VAL A 438 -18.29 6.15 -9.30
C VAL A 438 -18.63 7.28 -8.35
N ALA A 439 -17.62 7.89 -7.72
CA ALA A 439 -17.86 9.08 -6.90
C ALA A 439 -18.46 10.20 -7.76
N SER A 440 -19.48 10.90 -7.23
CA SER A 440 -20.28 11.87 -7.99
C SER A 440 -19.50 13.11 -8.45
N ASN A 441 -18.31 13.34 -7.89
CA ASN A 441 -17.45 14.48 -8.23
C ASN A 441 -16.58 14.27 -9.48
N TYR A 442 -16.70 13.14 -10.20
CA TYR A 442 -15.91 12.87 -11.40
C TYR A 442 -16.00 13.93 -12.52
N PRO A 443 -17.09 14.70 -12.70
CA PRO A 443 -17.11 15.77 -13.69
C PRO A 443 -16.07 16.86 -13.43
N GLU A 444 -15.64 17.04 -12.17
CA GLU A 444 -14.68 18.06 -11.72
C GLU A 444 -13.31 17.46 -11.32
N VAL A 445 -13.29 16.18 -10.96
CA VAL A 445 -12.08 15.47 -10.56
C VAL A 445 -11.86 14.32 -11.53
N ASN A 446 -11.08 14.54 -12.59
CA ASN A 446 -10.77 13.48 -13.54
C ASN A 446 -9.39 13.69 -14.20
N ALA A 447 -8.83 12.61 -14.74
CA ALA A 447 -7.51 12.60 -15.35
C ALA A 447 -7.41 13.52 -16.58
N GLN A 448 -8.44 13.59 -17.42
CA GLN A 448 -8.46 14.49 -18.57
C GLN A 448 -8.31 15.95 -18.16
N GLN A 449 -9.07 16.38 -17.15
CA GLN A 449 -9.00 17.74 -16.61
C GLN A 449 -7.66 17.99 -15.91
N ALA A 450 -7.17 17.05 -15.10
CA ALA A 450 -5.89 17.19 -14.41
C ALA A 450 -4.70 17.28 -15.38
N VAL A 451 -4.72 16.55 -16.49
CA VAL A 451 -3.65 16.62 -17.50
C VAL A 451 -3.74 17.92 -18.34
N ALA A 452 -4.93 18.52 -18.46
CA ALA A 452 -5.11 19.79 -19.17
C ALA A 452 -4.70 21.02 -18.34
N ASP A 453 -4.68 20.91 -17.01
CA ASP A 453 -4.30 21.97 -16.07
C ASP A 453 -2.87 21.78 -15.56
N ASN A 454 -1.96 22.69 -15.92
CA ASN A 454 -0.54 22.63 -15.52
C ASN A 454 -0.31 22.86 -14.01
N ASP A 455 -1.28 23.42 -13.29
CA ASP A 455 -1.22 23.56 -11.82
C ASP A 455 -2.01 22.45 -11.11
N SER A 456 -2.34 21.36 -11.79
CA SER A 456 -3.06 20.25 -11.18
C SER A 456 -2.21 19.46 -10.18
N VAL A 457 -2.90 18.64 -9.38
CA VAL A 457 -2.28 17.63 -8.53
C VAL A 457 -1.39 16.68 -9.36
N PHE A 458 -1.79 16.37 -10.60
CA PHE A 458 -1.07 15.44 -11.48
C PHE A 458 0.33 15.94 -11.81
N TYR A 459 0.46 17.20 -12.23
CA TYR A 459 1.77 17.77 -12.54
C TYR A 459 2.61 18.02 -11.29
N PHE A 460 1.99 18.24 -10.13
CA PHE A 460 2.72 18.29 -8.87
C PHE A 460 3.35 16.93 -8.53
N TYR A 461 2.62 15.82 -8.64
CA TYR A 461 3.19 14.48 -8.51
C TYR A 461 4.30 14.21 -9.54
N GLN A 462 4.08 14.58 -10.81
CA GLN A 462 5.10 14.46 -11.85
C GLN A 462 6.39 15.22 -11.47
N GLN A 463 6.27 16.41 -10.90
CA GLN A 463 7.42 17.19 -10.42
C GLN A 463 8.11 16.51 -9.25
N LEU A 464 7.38 15.99 -8.25
CA LEU A 464 7.95 15.21 -7.14
C LEU A 464 8.75 14.00 -7.64
N ILE A 465 8.22 13.26 -8.63
CA ILE A 465 8.88 12.12 -9.26
C ILE A 465 10.18 12.56 -9.96
N LYS A 466 10.16 13.68 -10.69
CA LYS A 466 11.34 14.23 -11.35
C LYS A 466 12.41 14.65 -10.33
N LEU A 467 12.01 15.36 -9.27
CA LEU A 467 12.92 15.84 -8.22
C LEU A 467 13.67 14.69 -7.56
N ARG A 468 12.99 13.57 -7.25
CA ARG A 468 13.63 12.37 -6.68
C ARG A 468 14.78 11.82 -7.53
N LYS A 469 14.70 11.98 -8.85
CA LYS A 469 15.72 11.54 -9.81
C LYS A 469 16.86 12.55 -9.98
N GLN A 470 16.65 13.81 -9.58
CA GLN A 470 17.56 14.94 -9.81
C GLN A 470 18.28 15.41 -8.55
N ILE A 471 17.63 15.32 -7.39
CA ILE A 471 18.15 15.79 -6.10
C ILE A 471 18.54 14.58 -5.25
N GLU A 472 19.84 14.34 -5.16
CA GLU A 472 20.41 13.16 -4.51
C GLU A 472 19.98 13.03 -3.04
N VAL A 473 19.94 14.15 -2.30
CA VAL A 473 19.64 14.14 -0.86
C VAL A 473 18.24 13.65 -0.52
N ILE A 474 17.30 13.64 -1.48
CA ILE A 474 15.98 13.00 -1.31
C ILE A 474 16.13 11.49 -1.11
N THR A 475 17.09 10.87 -1.78
CA THR A 475 17.31 9.42 -1.68
C THR A 475 18.32 9.09 -0.57
N THR A 476 19.46 9.78 -0.54
CA THR A 476 20.61 9.40 0.31
C THR A 476 20.70 10.15 1.63
N GLY A 477 19.98 11.26 1.80
CA GLY A 477 20.11 12.13 2.98
C GLY A 477 19.55 11.51 4.25
N SER A 478 20.20 11.78 5.39
CA SER A 478 19.65 11.43 6.71
C SER A 478 18.42 12.27 7.02
N TYR A 479 17.46 11.72 7.75
CA TYR A 479 16.25 12.41 8.20
C TYR A 479 16.42 13.05 9.59
N GLN A 480 15.83 14.23 9.78
CA GLN A 480 15.68 14.87 11.09
C GLN A 480 14.33 15.62 11.14
N ASP A 481 13.48 15.31 12.11
CA ASP A 481 12.31 16.13 12.42
C ASP A 481 12.76 17.49 13.00
N LEU A 482 12.25 18.58 12.44
CA LEU A 482 12.58 19.93 12.87
C LEU A 482 11.56 20.50 13.86
N TYR A 483 10.33 20.00 13.85
CA TYR A 483 9.20 20.60 14.57
C TYR A 483 8.32 19.55 15.27
N PRO A 484 8.87 18.68 16.13
CA PRO A 484 8.13 17.58 16.75
C PRO A 484 6.92 18.03 17.57
N GLU A 485 7.01 19.18 18.25
CA GLU A 485 5.94 19.72 19.10
C GLU A 485 5.00 20.70 18.39
N HIS A 486 5.24 21.03 17.11
CA HIS A 486 4.42 22.02 16.42
C HIS A 486 3.05 21.45 16.06
N HIS A 487 1.98 22.14 16.45
CA HIS A 487 0.59 21.69 16.28
C HIS A 487 0.07 21.65 14.83
N ALA A 488 0.81 22.19 13.85
CA ALA A 488 0.32 22.37 12.47
C ALA A 488 1.38 22.11 11.40
N VAL A 489 2.65 22.45 11.68
CA VAL A 489 3.74 22.21 10.74
C VAL A 489 4.33 20.82 10.95
N PHE A 490 4.31 20.02 9.89
CA PHE A 490 5.18 18.86 9.76
C PHE A 490 6.35 19.24 8.84
N GLY A 491 7.48 19.56 9.45
CA GLY A 491 8.68 19.95 8.72
C GLY A 491 9.90 19.15 9.15
N TYR A 492 10.70 18.74 8.17
CA TYR A 492 11.86 17.91 8.39
C TYR A 492 13.01 18.27 7.45
N GLN A 493 14.21 17.88 7.86
CA GLN A 493 15.43 18.04 7.10
C GLN A 493 15.89 16.70 6.52
N ARG A 494 16.36 16.74 5.27
CA ARG A 494 17.19 15.71 4.64
C ARG A 494 18.59 16.26 4.45
N ALA A 495 19.61 15.58 4.96
CA ALA A 495 20.98 16.09 4.92
C ALA A 495 21.98 15.06 4.38
N SER A 496 22.84 15.52 3.48
CA SER A 496 24.05 14.81 3.04
C SER A 496 25.27 15.72 3.23
N LYS A 497 26.45 15.23 2.81
CA LYS A 497 27.68 16.03 2.78
C LYS A 497 27.58 17.23 1.82
N HIS A 498 26.79 17.09 0.76
CA HIS A 498 26.74 18.05 -0.35
C HIS A 498 25.47 18.89 -0.37
N GLN A 499 24.39 18.44 0.26
CA GLN A 499 23.09 19.11 0.18
C GLN A 499 22.36 19.06 1.52
N THR A 500 21.53 20.06 1.77
CA THR A 500 20.47 20.03 2.77
C THR A 500 19.16 20.39 2.08
N LEU A 501 18.14 19.57 2.27
CA LEU A 501 16.76 19.85 1.86
C LEU A 501 15.89 20.00 3.11
N ILE A 502 15.02 20.99 3.13
CA ILE A 502 13.98 21.18 4.15
C ILE A 502 12.62 21.09 3.45
N CYS A 503 11.78 20.17 3.91
CA CYS A 503 10.38 20.08 3.48
C CYS A 503 9.52 20.64 4.61
N LEU A 504 8.72 21.65 4.34
CA LEU A 504 7.76 22.25 5.27
C LEU A 504 6.34 21.98 4.78
N ASN A 505 5.47 21.50 5.66
CA ASN A 505 4.09 21.17 5.31
C ASN A 505 3.15 21.68 6.40
N ASN A 506 2.24 22.58 6.06
CA ASN A 506 1.13 22.94 6.93
C ASN A 506 0.00 21.91 6.74
N TYR A 507 -0.38 21.20 7.81
CA TYR A 507 -1.40 20.15 7.74
C TYR A 507 -2.83 20.65 7.95
N TYR A 508 -3.02 21.96 8.16
CA TYR A 508 -4.32 22.52 8.51
C TYR A 508 -4.69 23.74 7.66
N GLY A 509 -5.98 24.09 7.71
CA GLY A 509 -6.59 25.15 6.91
C GLY A 509 -6.36 26.58 7.43
N GLU A 510 -5.36 26.79 8.27
CA GLU A 510 -5.07 28.07 8.93
C GLU A 510 -3.63 28.50 8.65
N GLU A 511 -3.37 29.82 8.64
CA GLU A 511 -2.00 30.34 8.54
C GLU A 511 -1.19 29.92 9.77
N THR A 512 0.06 29.52 9.56
CA THR A 512 0.96 29.11 10.64
C THR A 512 2.38 29.55 10.35
N GLU A 513 3.25 29.53 11.36
CA GLU A 513 4.61 30.01 11.22
C GLU A 513 5.64 29.07 11.84
N CYS A 514 6.81 29.01 11.24
CA CYS A 514 7.96 28.32 11.80
C CYS A 514 9.25 29.07 11.51
N VAL A 515 10.32 28.68 12.19
CA VAL A 515 11.66 29.26 12.00
C VAL A 515 12.59 28.15 11.53
N LEU A 516 13.33 28.39 10.45
CA LEU A 516 14.32 27.44 9.95
C LEU A 516 15.44 27.22 10.99
N PRO A 517 16.21 26.12 10.92
CA PRO A 517 17.31 25.87 11.85
C PRO A 517 18.35 26.99 11.88
N GLN A 518 18.89 27.29 13.06
CA GLN A 518 19.96 28.28 13.20
C GLN A 518 21.20 27.84 12.40
N GLY A 519 21.73 28.74 11.57
CA GLY A 519 22.88 28.47 10.69
C GLY A 519 22.52 27.90 9.32
N PHE A 520 21.23 27.74 9.00
CA PHE A 520 20.79 27.48 7.62
C PHE A 520 21.03 28.72 6.75
N ASP A 521 21.84 28.58 5.69
CA ASP A 521 22.23 29.67 4.81
C ASP A 521 21.10 30.03 3.84
N CYS A 522 20.16 30.85 4.32
CA CYS A 522 18.98 31.29 3.57
C CYS A 522 19.34 32.10 2.31
N GLU A 523 20.50 32.75 2.27
CA GLU A 523 20.92 33.54 1.10
C GLU A 523 21.30 32.66 -0.09
N LYS A 524 21.81 31.45 0.17
CA LYS A 524 22.17 30.47 -0.86
C LYS A 524 21.08 29.41 -1.09
N ALA A 525 20.14 29.29 -0.16
CA ALA A 525 19.02 28.39 -0.31
C ALA A 525 18.02 28.91 -1.36
N HIS A 526 17.31 27.99 -2.01
CA HIS A 526 16.25 28.31 -2.96
C HIS A 526 15.07 27.35 -2.82
N TYR A 527 13.87 27.82 -3.16
CA TYR A 527 12.70 26.96 -3.27
C TYR A 527 12.81 26.10 -4.53
N VAL A 528 12.70 24.78 -4.41
CA VAL A 528 12.69 23.85 -5.55
C VAL A 528 11.28 23.47 -5.99
N LEU A 529 10.32 23.50 -5.06
CA LEU A 529 8.91 23.24 -5.31
C LEU A 529 8.04 23.76 -4.16
N GLY A 530 6.84 24.22 -4.47
CA GLY A 530 5.78 24.50 -3.51
C GLY A 530 4.42 24.42 -4.19
N ASN A 531 3.35 24.27 -3.42
CA ASN A 531 1.99 24.15 -3.95
C ASN A 531 1.26 25.49 -4.10
N TYR A 532 1.92 26.58 -3.75
CA TYR A 532 1.55 27.95 -4.07
C TYR A 532 2.68 28.64 -4.82
N GLU A 533 2.40 29.79 -5.41
CA GLU A 533 3.43 30.61 -6.06
C GLU A 533 4.52 31.02 -5.06
N LEU A 534 5.77 30.70 -5.42
CA LEU A 534 7.02 31.00 -4.70
C LEU A 534 8.03 31.74 -5.58
N ALA A 535 7.65 32.10 -6.82
CA ALA A 535 8.51 32.80 -7.76
C ALA A 535 9.05 34.09 -7.15
N ASP A 536 10.32 34.40 -7.41
CA ASP A 536 11.05 35.59 -6.92
C ASP A 536 11.08 35.79 -5.39
N THR A 537 10.64 34.79 -4.62
CA THR A 537 10.64 34.84 -3.16
C THR A 537 11.98 34.33 -2.63
N LYS A 538 12.72 35.19 -1.95
CA LYS A 538 13.94 34.78 -1.23
C LYS A 538 13.58 33.91 -0.03
N VAL A 539 14.37 32.87 0.22
CA VAL A 539 14.23 32.08 1.44
C VAL A 539 14.56 32.98 2.63
N SER A 540 13.65 33.05 3.60
CA SER A 540 13.81 33.80 4.85
C SER A 540 13.94 32.84 6.04
N GLN A 541 14.58 33.28 7.12
CA GLN A 541 14.68 32.45 8.33
C GLN A 541 13.30 32.16 8.96
N HIS A 542 12.44 33.17 9.00
CA HIS A 542 11.05 33.06 9.45
C HIS A 542 10.16 32.72 8.25
N GLN A 543 9.37 31.66 8.39
CA GLN A 543 8.50 31.12 7.35
C GLN A 543 7.05 31.24 7.82
N VAL A 544 6.25 32.02 7.10
CA VAL A 544 4.79 32.05 7.26
C VAL A 544 4.17 31.19 6.17
N LEU A 545 3.40 30.18 6.55
CA LEU A 545 2.79 29.17 5.68
C LEU A 545 1.28 29.38 5.64
N ARG A 546 0.74 29.49 4.42
CA ARG A 546 -0.70 29.56 4.14
C ARG A 546 -1.39 28.23 4.48
N PRO A 547 -2.74 28.21 4.57
CA PRO A 547 -3.52 26.98 4.67
C PRO A 547 -3.03 25.89 3.71
N TYR A 548 -2.71 24.71 4.24
CA TYR A 548 -2.21 23.57 3.47
C TYR A 548 -0.95 23.82 2.61
N GLU A 549 -0.18 24.88 2.87
CA GLU A 549 1.01 25.18 2.09
C GLU A 549 2.13 24.14 2.32
N THR A 550 2.77 23.70 1.23
CA THR A 550 4.03 22.96 1.26
C THR A 550 5.12 23.75 0.54
N ARG A 551 6.33 23.71 1.11
CA ARG A 551 7.54 24.32 0.53
C ARG A 551 8.70 23.35 0.67
N ILE A 552 9.42 23.13 -0.43
CA ILE A 552 10.64 22.33 -0.48
C ILE A 552 11.79 23.29 -0.77
N ILE A 553 12.72 23.38 0.17
CA ILE A 553 13.86 24.31 0.16
C ILE A 553 15.13 23.50 0.02
N LEU A 554 16.00 23.85 -0.92
CA LEU A 554 17.30 23.20 -1.13
C LEU A 554 18.45 24.17 -0.87
N LEU A 555 19.48 23.68 -0.21
CA LEU A 555 20.76 24.33 -0.02
C LEU A 555 21.88 23.40 -0.48
N ASP A 556 22.61 23.79 -1.52
CA ASP A 556 23.84 23.12 -1.92
C ASP A 556 25.01 23.59 -1.04
N LYS A 557 25.68 22.64 -0.39
CA LYS A 557 26.87 22.88 0.43
C LYS A 557 28.08 22.89 -0.49
N LEU A 558 28.86 23.97 -0.42
CA LEU A 558 30.16 24.02 -1.09
C LEU A 558 31.04 22.89 -0.56
N THR A 559 31.54 22.03 -1.44
CA THR A 559 32.66 21.14 -1.11
C THR A 559 33.81 22.03 -0.64
N PRO A 560 34.42 21.79 0.55
CA PRO A 560 35.69 22.43 0.85
C PRO A 560 36.64 22.06 -0.27
N PHE A 561 37.16 23.06 -0.99
CA PHE A 561 38.27 22.81 -1.90
C PHE A 561 39.39 22.21 -1.05
N ASN A 562 39.77 20.96 -1.35
CA ASN A 562 41.00 20.39 -0.84
C ASN A 562 42.13 21.24 -1.43
N ASN A 563 42.60 22.22 -0.66
CA ASN A 563 43.83 22.97 -0.94
C ASN A 563 45.05 22.09 -0.69
#